data_AF-A0A6B2V7B7-F1
#
_entry.id   AF-A0A6B2V7B7-F1
#
_cell.length_a   1.000
_cell.length_b   1.000
_cell.length_c   1.000
_cell.angle_alpha   90.00
_cell.angle_beta   90.00
_cell.angle_gamma   90.00
#
_symmetry.space_group_name_H-M   'P 1'
#
loop_
_entity.id
_entity.type
_entity.pdbx_description
1 polymer ?
#
loop_
_entity_poly.entity_id
_entity_poly.type
_entity_poly.pdbx_seq_one_letter_code
_entity_poly.pdbx_strand_id
1 'polypeptide(L)'
;MSTPHDRTLPPTSGRPRRGVLATTFTVLRQRRRTLADATVRVVGLAGLAGLLTTAAIFALAWPVFTRMRDQRIRYHRAEEPYPHDHTDLAWVALCTLPLFLLLLGAGTAALQSACSRAVAAEARPRGDRPRATVLARIRPVLAVYTLRGLIVWSLPLLAETAAHRLTGYQLDTPEPLERGSWPYTLVAASPAAAVCVAVLLRLALALAPAAAADGLTARAALRRSWALTWTRAGGARLLALALPLAALTAGALWLVTRLALPLRPFVRTLLERATGNFFAAYYAGVLTPVIVAVLATAALTLPLTCTAFAALHDRLRPHRAA
;
A
#
# COMPACT_ATOMS: atom_id res chain seq x y z
N MET A 1 17.50 -19.32 -68.73
CA MET A 1 17.95 -18.74 -67.45
C MET A 1 16.76 -17.99 -66.85
N SER A 2 16.06 -18.63 -65.91
CA SER A 2 14.89 -18.09 -65.22
C SER A 2 14.99 -18.51 -63.76
N THR A 3 15.10 -17.52 -62.88
CA THR A 3 15.21 -17.65 -61.42
C THR A 3 13.87 -18.08 -60.81
N PRO A 4 13.82 -19.03 -59.87
CA PRO A 4 12.61 -19.31 -59.11
C PRO A 4 12.43 -18.26 -58.01
N HIS A 5 11.32 -17.53 -58.06
CA HIS A 5 10.82 -16.73 -56.95
C HIS A 5 10.21 -17.66 -55.89
N ASP A 6 11.00 -17.96 -54.86
CA ASP A 6 10.50 -18.61 -53.65
C ASP A 6 9.74 -17.59 -52.80
N ARG A 7 8.40 -17.61 -52.89
CA ARG A 7 7.51 -16.80 -52.06
C ARG A 7 7.46 -17.40 -50.66
N THR A 8 8.34 -16.94 -49.79
CA THR A 8 8.20 -17.14 -48.34
C THR A 8 6.91 -16.47 -47.86
N LEU A 9 5.90 -17.28 -47.51
CA LEU A 9 4.72 -16.85 -46.78
C LEU A 9 5.13 -16.28 -45.41
N PRO A 10 4.57 -15.13 -44.96
CA PRO A 10 4.83 -14.62 -43.63
C PRO A 10 4.22 -15.55 -42.57
N PRO A 11 4.91 -15.81 -41.44
CA PRO A 11 4.37 -16.66 -40.38
C PRO A 11 3.15 -16.00 -39.74
N THR A 12 1.96 -16.54 -40.04
CA THR A 12 0.66 -16.16 -39.45
C THR A 12 0.45 -16.80 -38.07
N SER A 13 1.48 -16.89 -37.23
CA SER A 13 1.32 -17.30 -35.83
C SER A 13 1.07 -16.08 -34.92
N GLY A 14 0.18 -15.18 -35.35
CA GLY A 14 -0.26 -14.04 -34.56
C GLY A 14 -1.42 -14.45 -33.65
N ARG A 15 -1.15 -15.10 -32.51
CA ARG A 15 -2.19 -15.26 -31.49
C ARG A 15 -2.78 -13.88 -31.17
N PRO A 16 -4.11 -13.70 -31.23
CA PRO A 16 -4.73 -12.40 -30.97
C PRO A 16 -4.33 -11.92 -29.57
N ARG A 17 -3.82 -10.70 -29.48
CA ARG A 17 -3.38 -10.07 -28.22
C ARG A 17 -4.58 -9.86 -27.28
N ARG A 18 -4.89 -10.87 -26.45
CA ARG A 18 -5.94 -10.85 -25.41
C ARG A 18 -5.81 -9.63 -24.49
N GLY A 19 -6.89 -8.85 -24.31
CA GLY A 19 -6.98 -7.63 -23.48
C GLY A 19 -6.35 -7.75 -22.08
N VAL A 20 -5.92 -6.63 -21.46
CA VAL A 20 -5.28 -6.63 -20.11
C VAL A 20 -6.09 -7.46 -19.12
N LEU A 21 -7.40 -7.20 -19.03
CA LEU A 21 -8.31 -7.92 -18.14
C LEU A 21 -8.40 -9.40 -18.49
N ALA A 22 -8.47 -9.75 -19.78
CA ALA A 22 -8.50 -11.15 -20.23
C ALA A 22 -7.21 -11.89 -19.85
N THR A 23 -6.03 -11.24 -19.97
CA THR A 23 -4.76 -11.80 -19.50
C THR A 23 -4.78 -11.99 -17.99
N THR A 24 -5.18 -10.95 -17.23
CA THR A 24 -5.29 -11.02 -15.77
C THR A 24 -6.17 -12.19 -15.32
N PHE A 25 -7.38 -12.32 -15.88
CA PHE A 25 -8.29 -13.42 -15.55
C PHE A 25 -7.75 -14.79 -15.98
N THR A 26 -7.05 -14.88 -17.12
CA THR A 26 -6.45 -16.13 -17.58
C THR A 26 -5.34 -16.58 -16.63
N VAL A 27 -4.42 -15.68 -16.24
CA VAL A 27 -3.37 -15.97 -15.25
C VAL A 27 -3.98 -16.39 -13.93
N LEU A 28 -4.95 -15.62 -13.40
CA LEU A 28 -5.61 -15.94 -12.14
C LEU A 28 -6.30 -17.30 -12.19
N ARG A 29 -6.97 -17.65 -13.29
CA ARG A 29 -7.66 -18.94 -13.45
C ARG A 29 -6.67 -20.11 -13.57
N GLN A 30 -5.65 -19.98 -14.42
CA GLN A 30 -4.68 -21.05 -14.68
C GLN A 30 -3.72 -21.29 -13.51
N ARG A 31 -3.36 -20.22 -12.78
CA ARG A 31 -2.42 -20.27 -11.64
C ARG A 31 -3.13 -20.08 -10.29
N ARG A 32 -4.45 -20.30 -10.22
CA ARG A 32 -5.27 -20.06 -9.03
C ARG A 32 -4.69 -20.64 -7.76
N ARG A 33 -4.23 -21.90 -7.80
CA ARG A 33 -3.70 -22.61 -6.62
C ARG A 33 -2.39 -22.00 -6.14
N THR A 34 -1.45 -21.77 -7.05
CA THR A 34 -0.14 -21.20 -6.72
C THR A 34 -0.25 -19.75 -6.23
N LEU A 35 -1.12 -18.96 -6.85
CA LEU A 35 -1.34 -17.57 -6.44
C LEU A 35 -2.11 -17.51 -5.11
N ALA A 36 -3.15 -18.32 -4.92
CA ALA A 36 -3.87 -18.39 -3.64
C ALA A 36 -2.96 -18.84 -2.50
N ASP A 37 -2.14 -19.87 -2.70
CA ASP A 37 -1.17 -20.33 -1.69
C ASP A 37 -0.13 -19.24 -1.36
N ALA A 38 0.41 -18.54 -2.37
CA ALA A 38 1.31 -17.43 -2.15
C ALA A 38 0.63 -16.26 -1.40
N THR A 39 -0.60 -15.91 -1.78
CA THR A 39 -1.37 -14.85 -1.12
C THR A 39 -1.69 -15.21 0.32
N VAL A 40 -2.19 -16.43 0.58
CA VAL A 40 -2.49 -16.89 1.94
C VAL A 40 -1.23 -16.89 2.80
N ARG A 41 -0.09 -17.37 2.29
CA ARG A 41 1.18 -17.32 3.02
C ARG A 41 1.62 -15.90 3.30
N VAL A 42 1.62 -15.02 2.29
CA VAL A 42 2.10 -13.64 2.45
C VAL A 42 1.18 -12.84 3.37
N VAL A 43 -0.14 -12.91 3.18
CA VAL A 43 -1.10 -12.21 4.02
C VAL A 43 -1.15 -12.82 5.42
N GLY A 44 -1.06 -14.15 5.54
CA GLY A 44 -0.98 -14.84 6.81
C GLY A 44 0.27 -14.47 7.60
N LEU A 45 1.45 -14.48 6.98
CA LEU A 45 2.70 -14.05 7.60
C LEU A 45 2.71 -12.55 7.92
N ALA A 46 2.18 -11.71 7.03
CA ALA A 46 2.06 -10.27 7.28
C ALA A 46 1.06 -9.98 8.42
N GLY A 47 -0.04 -10.72 8.48
CA GLY A 47 -1.02 -10.65 9.56
C GLY A 47 -0.43 -11.10 10.89
N LEU A 48 0.32 -12.21 10.90
CA LEU A 48 1.00 -12.70 12.09
C LEU A 48 2.10 -11.74 12.57
N ALA A 49 2.94 -11.25 11.66
CA ALA A 49 3.95 -10.25 12.00
C ALA A 49 3.31 -8.93 12.47
N GLY A 50 2.21 -8.50 11.85
CA GLY A 50 1.43 -7.33 12.28
C GLY A 50 0.79 -7.52 13.65
N LEU A 51 0.32 -8.72 13.97
CA LEU A 51 -0.24 -9.07 15.28
C LEU A 51 0.84 -9.07 16.36
N LEU A 52 2.00 -9.70 16.09
CA LEU A 52 3.16 -9.68 16.99
C LEU A 52 3.66 -8.25 17.22
N THR A 53 3.73 -7.44 16.17
CA THR A 53 4.13 -6.03 16.26
C THR A 53 3.13 -5.24 17.09
N THR A 54 1.83 -5.40 16.84
CA THR A 54 0.77 -4.77 17.65
C THR A 54 0.88 -5.19 19.12
N ALA A 55 1.08 -6.48 19.41
CA ALA A 55 1.24 -6.98 20.76
C ALA A 55 2.47 -6.37 21.47
N ALA A 56 3.62 -6.30 20.77
CA ALA A 56 4.83 -5.67 21.30
C ALA A 56 4.62 -4.17 21.58
N ILE A 57 3.87 -3.47 20.72
CA ILE A 57 3.53 -2.05 20.93
C ILE A 57 2.64 -1.88 22.16
N PHE A 58 1.63 -2.73 22.33
CA PHE A 58 0.79 -2.70 23.52
C PHE A 58 1.58 -3.01 24.80
N ALA A 59 2.55 -3.93 24.72
CA ALA A 59 3.46 -4.20 25.83
C ALA A 59 4.35 -3.00 26.16
N LEU A 60 4.92 -2.33 25.15
CA LEU A 60 5.73 -1.12 25.32
C LEU A 60 4.90 0.07 25.84
N ALA A 61 3.65 0.20 25.39
CA ALA A 61 2.72 1.24 25.85
C ALA A 61 2.06 0.91 27.20
N TRP A 62 2.31 -0.28 27.77
CA TRP A 62 1.69 -0.71 29.01
C TRP A 62 1.87 0.28 30.18
N PRO A 63 3.07 0.84 30.43
CA PRO A 63 3.25 1.85 31.47
C PRO A 63 2.44 3.12 31.24
N VAL A 64 2.20 3.49 29.98
CA VAL A 64 1.36 4.65 29.63
C VAL A 64 -0.10 4.34 29.96
N PHE A 65 -0.59 3.14 29.60
CA PHE A 65 -1.94 2.73 29.93
C PHE A 65 -2.19 2.60 31.43
N THR A 66 -1.21 2.17 32.23
CA THR A 66 -1.34 2.14 33.69
C THR A 66 -1.38 3.56 34.26
N ARG A 67 -0.51 4.47 33.80
CA ARG A 67 -0.54 5.88 34.21
C ARG A 67 -1.90 6.54 33.92
N MET A 68 -2.45 6.35 32.72
CA MET A 68 -3.78 6.86 32.35
C MET A 68 -4.87 6.32 33.28
N ARG A 69 -4.85 5.01 33.57
CA ARG A 69 -5.78 4.38 34.52
C ARG A 69 -5.69 5.03 35.90
N ASP A 70 -4.49 5.18 36.44
CA ASP A 70 -4.29 5.70 37.79
C ASP A 70 -4.62 7.20 37.88
N GLN A 71 -4.34 7.97 36.84
CA GLN A 71 -4.79 9.36 36.75
C GLN A 71 -6.31 9.44 36.72
N ARG A 72 -6.99 8.65 35.87
CA ARG A 72 -8.46 8.65 35.81
C ARG A 72 -9.08 8.32 37.17
N ILE A 73 -8.53 7.34 37.91
CA ILE A 73 -9.01 7.00 39.26
C ILE A 73 -8.82 8.17 40.21
N ARG A 74 -7.68 8.87 40.14
CA ARG A 74 -7.41 10.06 40.96
C ARG A 74 -8.38 11.21 40.67
N TYR A 75 -8.54 11.57 39.40
CA TYR A 75 -9.50 12.61 38.97
C TYR A 75 -10.93 12.27 39.38
N HIS A 76 -11.34 11.00 39.23
CA HIS A 76 -12.67 10.56 39.64
C HIS A 76 -12.89 10.68 41.16
N ARG A 77 -11.86 10.39 41.97
CA ARG A 77 -11.93 10.58 43.44
C ARG A 77 -11.93 12.05 43.86
N ALA A 78 -11.34 12.92 43.05
CA ALA A 78 -11.31 14.37 43.27
C ALA A 78 -12.55 15.08 42.70
N GLU A 79 -13.50 14.35 42.09
CA GLU A 79 -14.66 14.91 41.37
C GLU A 79 -14.29 15.89 40.24
N GLU A 80 -13.05 15.83 39.77
CA GLU A 80 -12.54 16.69 38.70
C GLU A 80 -12.67 16.02 37.32
N PRO A 81 -12.90 16.79 36.24
CA PRO A 81 -12.93 16.26 34.89
C PRO A 81 -11.54 15.75 34.48
N TYR A 82 -11.46 14.51 34.00
CA TYR A 82 -10.20 13.90 33.54
C TYR A 82 -9.78 14.46 32.18
N PRO A 83 -8.64 15.18 32.08
CA PRO A 83 -8.10 15.59 30.78
C PRO A 83 -7.45 14.38 30.10
N HIS A 84 -7.99 13.96 28.95
CA HIS A 84 -7.48 12.80 28.21
C HIS A 84 -6.29 13.20 27.32
N ASP A 85 -5.08 13.15 27.89
CA ASP A 85 -3.84 13.38 27.15
C ASP A 85 -3.37 12.09 26.44
N HIS A 86 -3.20 12.16 25.12
CA HIS A 86 -2.83 11.05 24.24
C HIS A 86 -1.43 11.20 23.65
N THR A 87 -0.66 12.21 24.08
CA THR A 87 0.64 12.58 23.52
C THR A 87 1.65 11.43 23.62
N ASP A 88 1.77 10.81 24.79
CA ASP A 88 2.66 9.66 25.00
C ASP A 88 2.33 8.48 24.08
N LEU A 89 1.04 8.23 23.84
CA LEU A 89 0.59 7.14 22.96
C LEU A 89 0.92 7.44 21.49
N ALA A 90 0.80 8.70 21.09
CA ALA A 90 1.16 9.15 19.75
C ALA A 90 2.66 8.95 19.49
N TRP A 91 3.52 9.23 20.47
CA TRP A 91 4.96 8.97 20.36
C TRP A 91 5.29 7.50 20.16
N VAL A 92 4.67 6.60 20.94
CA VAL A 92 4.86 5.15 20.76
C VAL A 92 4.40 4.70 19.37
N ALA A 93 3.28 5.22 18.87
CA ALA A 93 2.80 4.94 17.52
C ALA A 93 3.76 5.45 16.44
N LEU A 94 4.30 6.66 16.60
CA LEU A 94 5.30 7.25 15.70
C LEU A 94 6.59 6.43 15.65
N CYS A 95 7.11 5.99 16.79
CA CYS A 95 8.31 5.18 16.87
C CYS A 95 8.16 3.80 16.21
N THR A 96 6.93 3.28 16.13
CA THR A 96 6.65 1.92 15.65
C THR A 96 6.15 1.89 14.20
N LEU A 97 5.76 3.05 13.67
CA LEU A 97 5.37 3.25 12.28
C LEU A 97 6.40 2.71 11.24
N PRO A 98 7.72 2.93 11.39
CA PRO A 98 8.70 2.44 10.41
C PRO A 98 8.68 0.91 10.26
N LEU A 99 8.50 0.19 11.38
CA LEU A 99 8.43 -1.27 11.38
C LEU A 99 7.18 -1.77 10.64
N PHE A 100 6.02 -1.16 10.89
CA PHE A 100 4.79 -1.48 10.16
C PHE A 100 4.92 -1.21 8.65
N LEU A 101 5.51 -0.08 8.27
CA LEU A 101 5.75 0.26 6.87
C LEU A 101 6.69 -0.73 6.19
N LEU A 102 7.72 -1.20 6.90
CA LEU A 102 8.65 -2.21 6.41
C LEU A 102 7.95 -3.56 6.19
N LEU A 103 7.12 -4.01 7.14
CA LEU A 103 6.33 -5.23 7.02
C LEU A 103 5.35 -5.17 5.84
N LEU A 104 4.64 -4.05 5.69
CA LEU A 104 3.70 -3.83 4.59
C LEU A 104 4.45 -3.80 3.24
N GLY A 105 5.59 -3.12 3.19
CA GLY A 105 6.46 -3.05 2.00
C GLY A 105 7.01 -4.42 1.60
N ALA A 106 7.47 -5.23 2.56
CA ALA A 106 7.99 -6.56 2.30
C ALA A 106 6.90 -7.52 1.79
N GLY A 107 5.72 -7.51 2.43
CA GLY A 107 4.58 -8.33 2.02
C GLY A 107 4.11 -7.98 0.60
N THR A 108 3.94 -6.70 0.31
CA THR A 108 3.55 -6.23 -1.04
C THR A 108 4.60 -6.54 -2.09
N ALA A 109 5.90 -6.39 -1.78
CA ALA A 109 7.00 -6.74 -2.68
C ALA A 109 7.04 -8.23 -3.02
N ALA A 110 6.84 -9.11 -2.03
CA ALA A 110 6.80 -10.55 -2.23
C ALA A 110 5.64 -10.95 -3.15
N LEU A 111 4.45 -10.40 -2.92
CA LEU A 111 3.26 -10.72 -3.71
C LEU A 111 3.36 -10.16 -5.14
N GLN A 112 3.83 -8.92 -5.31
CA GLN A 112 4.10 -8.33 -6.61
C GLN A 112 5.09 -9.18 -7.42
N SER A 113 6.17 -9.66 -6.78
CA SER A 113 7.16 -10.53 -7.42
C SER A 113 6.58 -11.90 -7.82
N ALA A 114 5.62 -12.44 -7.08
CA ALA A 114 4.91 -13.67 -7.43
C ALA A 114 3.96 -13.44 -8.62
N CYS A 115 3.17 -12.36 -8.60
CA CYS A 115 2.23 -12.00 -9.66
C CYS A 115 2.94 -11.69 -10.98
N SER A 116 3.99 -10.87 -10.98
CA SER A 116 4.77 -10.57 -12.19
C SER A 116 5.37 -11.82 -12.83
N ARG A 117 5.84 -12.79 -12.02
CA ARG A 117 6.32 -14.08 -12.55
C ARG A 117 5.22 -14.91 -13.19
N ALA A 118 4.03 -14.94 -12.59
CA ALA A 118 2.90 -15.68 -13.13
C ALA A 118 2.48 -15.14 -14.51
N VAL A 119 2.48 -13.82 -14.68
CA VAL A 119 2.19 -13.15 -15.96
C VAL A 119 3.30 -13.45 -16.99
N ALA A 120 4.57 -13.29 -16.62
CA ALA A 120 5.70 -13.54 -17.52
C ALA A 120 5.77 -15.00 -18.02
N ALA A 121 5.35 -15.97 -17.19
CA ALA A 121 5.29 -17.39 -17.53
C ALA A 121 4.16 -17.75 -18.51
N GLU A 122 3.13 -16.92 -18.66
CA GLU A 122 2.12 -17.06 -19.72
C GLU A 122 2.66 -16.56 -21.07
N ALA A 123 3.50 -15.51 -21.03
CA ALA A 123 4.03 -14.86 -22.23
C ALA A 123 5.28 -15.53 -22.84
N ARG A 124 6.06 -16.30 -22.07
CA ARG A 124 7.30 -16.94 -22.53
C ARG A 124 7.45 -18.38 -22.01
N PRO A 125 7.91 -19.34 -22.84
CA PRO A 125 8.16 -20.72 -22.41
C PRO A 125 9.25 -20.78 -21.31
N ARG A 126 9.08 -21.76 -20.43
CA ARG A 126 9.84 -22.02 -19.20
C ARG A 126 11.35 -22.12 -19.46
N GLY A 127 12.13 -21.28 -18.77
CA GLY A 127 13.51 -21.60 -18.42
C GLY A 127 13.57 -21.78 -16.91
N ASP A 128 14.05 -22.93 -16.44
CA ASP A 128 14.20 -23.23 -15.02
C ASP A 128 15.18 -22.24 -14.37
N ARG A 129 14.63 -21.21 -13.74
CA ARG A 129 15.43 -20.23 -13.00
C ARG A 129 15.51 -20.64 -11.52
N PRO A 130 16.72 -20.76 -10.95
CA PRO A 130 16.92 -21.26 -9.60
C PRO A 130 16.34 -20.33 -8.52
N ARG A 131 15.86 -20.91 -7.40
CA ARG A 131 15.28 -20.19 -6.24
C ARG A 131 16.15 -19.04 -5.72
N ALA A 132 17.48 -19.11 -5.84
CA ALA A 132 18.39 -18.03 -5.45
C ALA A 132 18.16 -16.72 -6.25
N THR A 133 17.79 -16.82 -7.53
CA THR A 133 17.41 -15.65 -8.34
C THR A 133 16.07 -15.03 -7.93
N VAL A 134 15.25 -15.73 -7.15
CA VAL A 134 13.95 -15.23 -6.65
C VAL A 134 14.15 -14.27 -5.49
N LEU A 135 14.98 -14.64 -4.50
CA LEU A 135 15.28 -13.77 -3.35
C LEU A 135 16.07 -12.52 -3.79
N ALA A 136 16.99 -12.68 -4.75
CA ALA A 136 17.75 -11.56 -5.32
C ALA A 136 16.86 -10.50 -6.00
N ARG A 137 15.66 -10.89 -6.49
CA ARG A 137 14.70 -9.99 -7.14
C ARG A 137 13.74 -9.28 -6.17
N ILE A 138 13.63 -9.72 -4.92
CA ILE A 138 12.76 -9.05 -3.93
C ILE A 138 13.40 -7.73 -3.49
N ARG A 139 14.73 -7.70 -3.33
CA ARG A 139 15.48 -6.48 -2.95
C ARG A 139 15.21 -5.28 -3.85
N PRO A 140 15.32 -5.35 -5.19
CA PRO A 140 15.02 -4.21 -6.06
C PRO A 140 13.54 -3.83 -6.03
N VAL A 141 12.61 -4.78 -5.86
CA VAL A 141 11.18 -4.47 -5.73
C VAL A 141 10.90 -3.73 -4.41
N LEU A 142 11.47 -4.20 -3.30
CA LEU A 142 11.40 -3.52 -2.01
C LEU A 142 12.00 -2.12 -2.08
N ALA A 143 13.18 -1.97 -2.71
CA ALA A 143 13.82 -0.68 -2.93
C ALA A 143 12.95 0.28 -3.78
N VAL A 144 12.18 -0.24 -4.74
CA VAL A 144 11.20 0.57 -5.48
C VAL A 144 10.03 0.98 -4.59
N TYR A 145 9.50 0.10 -3.74
CA TYR A 145 8.44 0.46 -2.80
C TYR A 145 8.89 1.50 -1.79
N THR A 146 10.10 1.37 -1.24
CA THR A 146 10.65 2.36 -0.29
C THR A 146 10.89 3.69 -0.97
N LEU A 147 11.54 3.71 -2.14
CA LEU A 147 11.84 4.94 -2.87
C LEU A 147 10.55 5.62 -3.37
N ARG A 148 9.59 4.86 -3.88
CA ARG A 148 8.26 5.38 -4.25
C ARG A 148 7.52 5.92 -3.04
N GLY A 149 7.56 5.22 -1.91
CA GLY A 149 6.94 5.67 -0.67
C GLY A 149 7.53 7.00 -0.21
N LEU A 150 8.86 7.10 -0.20
CA LEU A 150 9.57 8.32 0.18
C LEU A 150 9.26 9.49 -0.76
N ILE A 151 9.29 9.28 -2.08
CA ILE A 151 8.95 10.32 -3.07
C ILE A 151 7.50 10.78 -2.95
N VAL A 152 6.56 9.84 -2.78
CA VAL A 152 5.12 10.14 -2.79
C VAL A 152 4.65 10.77 -1.48
N TRP A 153 5.15 10.30 -0.34
CA TRP A 153 4.64 10.72 0.98
C TRP A 153 5.41 11.87 1.63
N SER A 154 6.66 12.12 1.22
CA SER A 154 7.42 13.26 1.76
C SER A 154 6.70 14.59 1.50
N LEU A 155 6.17 14.80 0.29
CA LEU A 155 5.55 16.07 -0.08
C LEU A 155 4.27 16.37 0.74
N PRO A 156 3.26 15.47 0.84
CA PRO A 156 2.10 15.71 1.70
C PRO A 156 2.47 15.91 3.17
N LEU A 157 3.40 15.13 3.71
CA LEU A 157 3.81 15.25 5.11
C LEU A 157 4.48 16.61 5.37
N LEU A 158 5.38 17.04 4.50
CA LEU A 158 6.03 18.34 4.61
C LEU A 158 5.02 19.48 4.46
N ALA A 159 4.10 19.39 3.49
CA ALA A 159 3.05 20.39 3.29
C ALA A 159 2.13 20.50 4.52
N GLU A 160 1.70 19.37 5.09
CA GLU A 160 0.87 19.34 6.31
C GLU A 160 1.61 19.96 7.50
N THR A 161 2.88 19.58 7.72
CA THR A 161 3.67 20.14 8.83
C THR A 161 3.92 21.64 8.67
N ALA A 162 4.16 22.11 7.45
CA ALA A 162 4.34 23.52 7.15
C ALA A 162 3.02 24.29 7.33
N ALA A 163 1.91 23.77 6.82
CA ALA A 163 0.59 24.36 6.99
C ALA A 163 0.24 24.44 8.48
N HIS A 164 0.38 23.36 9.22
CA HIS A 164 0.08 23.34 10.66
C HIS A 164 0.94 24.34 11.46
N ARG A 165 2.21 24.54 11.10
CA ARG A 165 3.07 25.54 11.75
C ARG A 165 2.72 26.98 11.41
N LEU A 166 2.18 27.23 10.22
CA LEU A 166 1.94 28.58 9.69
C LEU A 166 0.48 29.05 9.81
N THR A 167 -0.46 28.12 9.97
CA THR A 167 -1.90 28.42 10.10
C THR A 167 -2.52 27.82 11.36
N GLY A 168 -1.76 27.08 12.16
CA GLY A 168 -2.25 26.43 13.37
C GLY A 168 -2.29 27.36 14.57
N TYR A 169 -3.32 27.20 15.39
CA TYR A 169 -3.44 27.88 16.67
C TYR A 169 -2.46 27.26 17.67
N GLN A 170 -1.38 27.96 18.00
CA GLN A 170 -0.50 27.60 19.13
C GLN A 170 -0.94 28.47 20.30
N LEU A 171 -1.29 27.84 21.43
CA LEU A 171 -2.02 28.48 22.55
C LEU A 171 -1.41 29.79 23.09
N ASP A 172 -0.14 30.07 22.80
CA ASP A 172 0.59 31.23 23.34
C ASP A 172 1.25 32.12 22.27
N THR A 173 0.97 31.93 20.98
CA THR A 173 1.54 32.77 19.91
C THR A 173 0.47 33.25 18.93
N PRO A 174 0.48 34.54 18.54
CA PRO A 174 -0.40 35.02 17.47
C PRO A 174 -0.16 34.20 16.20
N GLU A 175 -1.24 33.93 15.45
CA GLU A 175 -1.13 33.20 14.19
C GLU A 175 -0.11 33.90 13.28
N PRO A 176 0.91 33.19 12.77
CA PRO A 176 1.95 33.82 11.96
C PRO A 176 1.44 34.33 10.61
N LEU A 177 0.25 33.87 10.18
CA LEU A 177 -0.46 34.38 9.01
C LEU A 177 -1.87 34.83 9.40
N GLU A 178 -2.25 36.02 8.95
CA GLU A 178 -3.58 36.59 9.22
C GLU A 178 -4.67 35.85 8.45
N ARG A 179 -5.71 35.37 9.15
CA ARG A 179 -6.88 34.72 8.54
C ARG A 179 -7.56 35.65 7.54
N GLY A 180 -7.86 35.12 6.36
CA GLY A 180 -8.49 35.89 5.26
C GLY A 180 -7.50 36.55 4.30
N SER A 181 -6.20 36.58 4.64
CA SER A 181 -5.16 36.97 3.70
C SER A 181 -4.95 35.90 2.61
N TRP A 182 -4.63 36.33 1.39
CA TRP A 182 -4.25 35.42 0.30
C TRP A 182 -3.16 34.39 0.67
N PRO A 183 -2.07 34.74 1.39
CA PRO A 183 -1.06 33.77 1.80
C PRO A 183 -1.60 32.73 2.79
N TYR A 184 -2.49 33.10 3.71
CA TYR A 184 -3.16 32.13 4.59
C TYR A 184 -3.93 31.10 3.77
N THR A 185 -4.73 31.54 2.79
CA THR A 185 -5.55 30.64 1.95
C THR A 185 -4.71 29.68 1.13
N LEU A 186 -3.58 30.14 0.59
CA LEU A 186 -2.63 29.30 -0.15
C LEU A 186 -1.98 28.23 0.74
N VAL A 187 -1.51 28.63 1.93
CA VAL A 187 -0.84 27.71 2.85
C VAL A 187 -1.83 26.68 3.40
N ALA A 188 -3.04 27.11 3.74
CA ALA A 188 -4.12 26.22 4.18
C ALA A 188 -4.55 25.22 3.09
N ALA A 189 -4.52 25.61 1.80
CA ALA A 189 -4.83 24.73 0.67
C ALA A 189 -3.65 23.83 0.24
N SER A 190 -2.43 24.13 0.68
CA SER A 190 -1.21 23.45 0.24
C SER A 190 -1.18 21.93 0.53
N PRO A 191 -1.73 21.40 1.66
CA PRO A 191 -1.75 19.96 1.87
C PRO A 191 -2.64 19.23 0.87
N ALA A 192 -3.78 19.81 0.50
CA ALA A 192 -4.66 19.25 -0.51
C ALA A 192 -3.98 19.20 -1.89
N ALA A 193 -3.29 20.28 -2.28
CA ALA A 193 -2.50 20.30 -3.51
C ALA A 193 -1.37 19.25 -3.48
N ALA A 194 -0.67 19.11 -2.35
CA ALA A 194 0.38 18.12 -2.16
C ALA A 194 -0.17 16.68 -2.27
N VAL A 195 -1.36 16.41 -1.74
CA VAL A 195 -2.05 15.11 -1.91
C VAL A 195 -2.37 14.86 -3.38
N CYS A 196 -2.87 15.85 -4.12
CA CYS A 196 -3.12 15.71 -5.56
C CYS A 196 -1.83 15.35 -6.33
N VAL A 197 -0.73 16.05 -6.04
CA VAL A 197 0.58 15.74 -6.62
C VAL A 197 1.03 14.33 -6.24
N ALA A 198 0.87 13.93 -4.98
CA ALA A 198 1.21 12.59 -4.51
C ALA A 198 0.40 11.51 -5.25
N VAL A 199 -0.89 11.73 -5.52
CA VAL A 199 -1.73 10.82 -6.32
C VAL A 199 -1.18 10.69 -7.75
N LEU A 200 -0.84 11.81 -8.40
CA LEU A 200 -0.26 11.80 -9.74
C LEU A 200 1.09 11.07 -9.78
N LEU A 201 1.97 11.33 -8.82
CA LEU A 201 3.25 10.62 -8.66
C LEU A 201 3.02 9.12 -8.42
N ARG A 202 2.03 8.77 -7.61
CA ARG A 202 1.67 7.37 -7.31
C ARG A 202 1.18 6.65 -8.56
N LEU A 203 0.44 7.32 -9.43
CA LEU A 203 0.02 6.80 -10.73
C LEU A 203 1.21 6.66 -11.68
N ALA A 204 2.03 7.70 -11.85
CA ALA A 204 3.19 7.68 -12.74
C ALA A 204 4.21 6.58 -12.38
N LEU A 205 4.32 6.24 -11.10
CA LEU A 205 5.23 5.21 -10.57
C LEU A 205 4.54 3.86 -10.31
N ALA A 206 3.29 3.66 -10.73
CA ALA A 206 2.52 2.44 -10.45
C ALA A 206 3.10 1.19 -11.12
N LEU A 207 3.78 1.32 -12.26
CA LEU A 207 4.36 0.20 -13.01
C LEU A 207 5.79 -0.14 -12.58
N ALA A 208 6.44 0.70 -11.76
CA ALA A 208 7.82 0.49 -11.33
C ALA A 208 8.05 -0.83 -10.57
N PRO A 209 7.14 -1.29 -9.68
CA PRO A 209 7.31 -2.58 -9.01
C PRO A 209 7.31 -3.77 -9.98
N ALA A 210 6.46 -3.72 -11.03
CA ALA A 210 6.45 -4.73 -12.08
C ALA A 210 7.75 -4.70 -12.90
N ALA A 211 8.24 -3.50 -13.23
CA ALA A 211 9.50 -3.31 -13.94
C ALA A 211 10.73 -3.80 -13.14
N ALA A 212 10.73 -3.65 -11.82
CA ALA A 212 11.76 -4.18 -10.94
C ALA A 212 11.69 -5.71 -10.80
N ALA A 213 10.49 -6.30 -10.77
CA ALA A 213 10.31 -7.75 -10.76
C ALA A 213 10.85 -8.42 -12.04
N ASP A 214 10.84 -7.67 -13.15
CA ASP A 214 11.46 -8.03 -14.44
C ASP A 214 13.00 -8.00 -14.41
N GLY A 215 13.62 -7.53 -13.33
CA GLY A 215 15.07 -7.52 -13.11
C GLY A 215 15.74 -6.16 -13.30
N LEU A 216 14.98 -5.07 -13.45
CA LEU A 216 15.55 -3.72 -13.50
C LEU A 216 15.95 -3.25 -12.10
N THR A 217 17.03 -2.45 -12.03
CA THR A 217 17.40 -1.72 -10.81
C THR A 217 16.32 -0.69 -10.45
N ALA A 218 16.21 -0.32 -9.17
CA ALA A 218 15.13 0.54 -8.70
C ALA A 218 15.02 1.88 -9.46
N ARG A 219 16.15 2.56 -9.71
CA ARG A 219 16.18 3.81 -10.47
C ARG A 219 15.79 3.62 -11.94
N ALA A 220 16.20 2.52 -12.57
CA ALA A 220 15.82 2.20 -13.94
C ALA A 220 14.32 1.87 -14.04
N ALA A 221 13.78 1.13 -13.07
CA ALA A 221 12.37 0.79 -12.98
C ALA A 221 11.47 2.04 -12.82
N LEU A 222 11.87 3.01 -12.00
CA LEU A 222 11.14 4.28 -11.85
C LEU A 222 11.13 5.11 -13.13
N ARG A 223 12.29 5.31 -13.77
CA ARG A 223 12.39 6.02 -15.05
C ARG A 223 11.55 5.36 -16.14
N ARG A 224 11.57 4.02 -16.18
CA ARG A 224 10.77 3.22 -17.12
C ARG A 224 9.27 3.40 -16.88
N SER A 225 8.84 3.34 -15.61
CA SER A 225 7.43 3.57 -15.25
C SER A 225 6.99 4.94 -15.71
N TRP A 226 7.77 5.98 -15.36
CA TRP A 226 7.49 7.37 -15.74
C TRP A 226 7.32 7.53 -17.25
N ALA A 227 8.27 7.02 -18.04
CA ALA A 227 8.22 7.11 -19.49
C ALA A 227 6.99 6.41 -20.09
N LEU A 228 6.56 5.27 -19.53
CA LEU A 228 5.39 4.55 -20.01
C LEU A 228 4.08 5.27 -19.67
N THR A 229 3.98 5.85 -18.47
CA THR A 229 2.77 6.53 -18.00
C THR A 229 2.58 7.91 -18.61
N TRP A 230 3.66 8.58 -19.02
CA TRP A 230 3.60 9.93 -19.61
C TRP A 230 3.11 9.97 -21.05
N THR A 231 2.98 8.80 -21.71
CA THR A 231 2.34 8.72 -23.03
C THR A 231 0.82 8.87 -22.89
N ARG A 232 0.15 9.61 -23.79
CA ARG A 232 -1.33 9.77 -23.75
C ARG A 232 -2.06 8.42 -23.66
N ALA A 233 -1.64 7.44 -24.46
CA ALA A 233 -2.22 6.10 -24.45
C ALA A 233 -1.89 5.29 -23.20
N GLY A 234 -0.67 5.42 -22.65
CA GLY A 234 -0.24 4.74 -21.43
C GLY A 234 -0.94 5.29 -20.19
N GLY A 235 -1.02 6.62 -20.07
CA GLY A 235 -1.73 7.31 -18.99
C GLY A 235 -3.22 6.99 -18.98
N ALA A 236 -3.90 7.06 -20.13
CA ALA A 236 -5.33 6.71 -20.22
C ALA A 236 -5.61 5.26 -19.84
N ARG A 237 -4.79 4.30 -20.32
CA ARG A 237 -4.93 2.88 -19.96
C ARG A 237 -4.63 2.61 -18.50
N LEU A 238 -3.67 3.33 -17.91
CA LEU A 238 -3.36 3.24 -16.50
C LEU A 238 -4.53 3.77 -15.66
N LEU A 239 -5.10 4.92 -15.99
CA LEU A 239 -6.25 5.49 -15.29
C LEU A 239 -7.48 4.58 -15.39
N ALA A 240 -7.78 4.09 -16.59
CA ALA A 240 -8.90 3.17 -16.84
C ALA A 240 -8.78 1.87 -16.02
N LEU A 241 -7.56 1.46 -15.65
CA LEU A 241 -7.32 0.32 -14.78
C LEU A 241 -7.28 0.69 -13.29
N ALA A 242 -6.58 1.77 -12.95
CA ALA A 242 -6.32 2.17 -11.57
C ALA A 242 -7.57 2.69 -10.86
N LEU A 243 -8.44 3.45 -11.55
CA LEU A 243 -9.67 3.98 -10.97
C LEU A 243 -10.64 2.88 -10.48
N PRO A 244 -11.05 1.89 -11.31
CA PRO A 244 -11.95 0.85 -10.84
C PRO A 244 -11.32 -0.02 -9.76
N LEU A 245 -10.01 -0.29 -9.83
CA LEU A 245 -9.30 -1.03 -8.79
C LEU A 245 -9.25 -0.24 -7.48
N ALA A 246 -9.02 1.07 -7.53
CA ALA A 246 -9.05 1.94 -6.37
C ALA A 246 -10.45 1.98 -5.75
N ALA A 247 -11.49 2.17 -6.56
CA ALA A 247 -12.89 2.15 -6.11
C ALA A 247 -13.24 0.80 -5.45
N LEU A 248 -12.83 -0.31 -6.06
CA LEU A 248 -13.04 -1.65 -5.50
C LEU A 248 -12.29 -1.84 -4.18
N THR A 249 -11.04 -1.38 -4.08
CA THR A 249 -10.27 -1.46 -2.83
C THR A 249 -10.87 -0.61 -1.72
N ALA A 250 -11.30 0.62 -2.02
CA ALA A 250 -11.93 1.51 -1.06
C ALA A 250 -13.29 0.97 -0.62
N GLY A 251 -14.12 0.50 -1.56
CA GLY A 251 -15.40 -0.12 -1.27
C GLY A 251 -15.26 -1.38 -0.42
N ALA A 252 -14.30 -2.25 -0.73
CA ALA A 252 -14.02 -3.43 0.06
C ALA A 252 -13.52 -3.08 1.47
N LEU A 253 -12.60 -2.12 1.60
CA LEU A 253 -12.13 -1.66 2.91
C LEU A 253 -13.27 -1.09 3.74
N TRP A 254 -14.09 -0.22 3.15
CA TRP A 254 -15.25 0.37 3.81
C TRP A 254 -16.23 -0.71 4.27
N LEU A 255 -16.59 -1.65 3.38
CA LEU A 255 -17.52 -2.72 3.68
C LEU A 255 -17.00 -3.63 4.80
N VAL A 256 -15.74 -4.09 4.71
CA VAL A 256 -15.18 -4.97 5.74
C VAL A 256 -15.04 -4.23 7.06
N THR A 257 -14.65 -2.95 7.05
CA THR A 257 -14.59 -2.15 8.29
C THR A 257 -15.97 -2.08 8.95
N ARG A 258 -17.03 -1.82 8.17
CA ARG A 258 -18.42 -1.80 8.66
C ARG A 258 -18.84 -3.15 9.22
N LEU A 259 -18.52 -4.25 8.54
CA LEU A 259 -18.82 -5.60 8.99
C LEU A 259 -18.00 -6.01 10.23
N ALA A 260 -16.83 -5.41 10.43
CA ALA A 260 -15.96 -5.69 11.56
C ALA A 260 -16.25 -4.81 12.79
N LEU A 261 -17.07 -3.75 12.68
CA LEU A 261 -17.49 -2.91 13.82
C LEU A 261 -18.05 -3.70 15.02
N PRO A 262 -18.85 -4.77 14.83
CA PRO A 262 -19.32 -5.60 15.95
C PRO A 262 -18.21 -6.27 16.76
N LEU A 263 -16.98 -6.39 16.22
CA LEU A 263 -15.84 -6.92 16.95
C LEU A 263 -15.35 -5.96 18.05
N ARG A 264 -15.61 -4.66 17.91
CA ARG A 264 -15.17 -3.63 18.86
C ARG A 264 -15.64 -3.90 20.29
N PRO A 265 -16.95 -4.05 20.58
CA PRO A 265 -17.40 -4.35 21.94
C PRO A 265 -16.90 -5.71 22.43
N PHE A 266 -16.79 -6.72 21.55
CA PHE A 266 -16.30 -8.05 21.91
C PHE A 266 -14.85 -8.01 22.41
N VAL A 267 -13.95 -7.44 21.60
CA VAL A 267 -12.53 -7.29 21.93
C VAL A 267 -12.35 -6.43 23.17
N ARG A 268 -13.06 -5.29 23.25
CA ARG A 268 -13.00 -4.43 24.44
C ARG A 268 -13.36 -5.21 25.69
N THR A 269 -14.47 -5.93 25.70
CA THR A 269 -14.97 -6.65 26.88
C THR A 269 -14.00 -7.75 27.31
N LEU A 270 -13.47 -8.49 26.35
CA LEU A 270 -12.54 -9.60 26.61
C LEU A 270 -11.21 -9.10 27.18
N LEU A 271 -10.62 -8.07 26.56
CA LEU A 271 -9.37 -7.47 27.04
C LEU A 271 -9.55 -6.73 28.36
N GLU A 272 -10.65 -6.04 28.56
CA GLU A 272 -10.92 -5.34 29.81
C GLU A 272 -11.02 -6.32 30.98
N ARG A 273 -11.71 -7.46 30.79
CA ARG A 273 -11.77 -8.53 31.79
C ARG A 273 -10.41 -9.18 32.03
N ALA A 274 -9.64 -9.43 30.97
CA ALA A 274 -8.35 -10.11 31.08
C ALA A 274 -7.25 -9.23 31.70
N THR A 275 -7.27 -7.93 31.44
CA THR A 275 -6.18 -7.02 31.79
C THR A 275 -6.53 -6.03 32.90
N GLY A 276 -7.82 -5.85 33.19
CA GLY A 276 -8.32 -4.82 34.11
C GLY A 276 -8.05 -3.38 33.64
N ASN A 277 -7.55 -3.18 32.42
CA ASN A 277 -7.16 -1.86 31.92
C ASN A 277 -8.11 -1.41 30.80
N PHE A 278 -9.03 -0.50 31.15
CA PHE A 278 -10.00 0.08 30.23
C PHE A 278 -9.36 0.77 29.01
N PHE A 279 -8.24 1.47 29.19
CA PHE A 279 -7.60 2.22 28.10
C PHE A 279 -6.99 1.27 27.06
N ALA A 280 -6.26 0.25 27.51
CA ALA A 280 -5.71 -0.77 26.61
C ALA A 280 -6.84 -1.48 25.85
N ALA A 281 -7.90 -1.90 26.55
CA ALA A 281 -9.06 -2.54 25.94
C ALA A 281 -9.80 -1.64 24.94
N TYR A 282 -9.91 -0.34 25.24
CA TYR A 282 -10.54 0.66 24.37
C TYR A 282 -9.78 0.81 23.06
N TYR A 283 -8.46 1.05 23.11
CA TYR A 283 -7.64 1.22 21.91
C TYR A 283 -7.56 -0.08 21.09
N ALA A 284 -7.45 -1.24 21.73
CA ALA A 284 -7.49 -2.53 21.05
C ALA A 284 -8.84 -2.74 20.32
N GLY A 285 -9.95 -2.39 20.96
CA GLY A 285 -11.28 -2.44 20.36
C GLY A 285 -11.45 -1.49 19.17
N VAL A 286 -10.83 -0.30 19.20
CA VAL A 286 -10.84 0.66 18.09
C VAL A 286 -10.01 0.17 16.91
N LEU A 287 -8.82 -0.41 17.17
CA LEU A 287 -7.90 -0.85 16.12
C LEU A 287 -8.33 -2.15 15.44
N THR A 288 -8.99 -3.05 16.17
CA THR A 288 -9.32 -4.39 15.64
C THR A 288 -10.10 -4.35 14.33
N PRO A 289 -11.22 -3.60 14.20
CA PRO A 289 -11.97 -3.56 12.95
C PRO A 289 -11.13 -3.06 11.76
N VAL A 290 -10.25 -2.09 12.01
CA VAL A 290 -9.37 -1.50 10.98
C VAL A 290 -8.32 -2.53 10.54
N ILE A 291 -7.67 -3.21 11.47
CA ILE A 291 -6.66 -4.24 11.16
C ILE A 291 -7.29 -5.39 10.36
N VAL A 292 -8.45 -5.88 10.81
CA VAL A 292 -9.20 -6.93 10.10
C VAL A 292 -9.56 -6.49 8.69
N ALA A 293 -10.07 -5.26 8.54
CA ALA A 293 -10.42 -4.72 7.24
C ALA A 293 -9.21 -4.61 6.31
N VAL A 294 -8.09 -4.06 6.78
CA VAL A 294 -6.86 -3.95 5.99
C VAL A 294 -6.37 -5.32 5.53
N LEU A 295 -6.31 -6.31 6.41
CA LEU A 295 -5.84 -7.66 6.08
C LEU A 295 -6.77 -8.38 5.07
N ALA A 296 -8.09 -8.31 5.31
CA ALA A 296 -9.07 -8.93 4.41
C ALA A 296 -9.08 -8.24 3.04
N THR A 297 -9.09 -6.90 3.00
CA THR A 297 -9.00 -6.15 1.74
C THR A 297 -7.69 -6.45 1.01
N ALA A 298 -6.56 -6.55 1.73
CA ALA A 298 -5.29 -6.93 1.14
C ALA A 298 -5.35 -8.34 0.50
N ALA A 299 -5.93 -9.32 1.19
CA ALA A 299 -6.12 -10.67 0.66
C ALA A 299 -6.95 -10.70 -0.63
N LEU A 300 -8.02 -9.91 -0.68
CA LEU A 300 -8.95 -9.87 -1.81
C LEU A 300 -8.38 -9.11 -3.01
N THR A 301 -7.72 -7.98 -2.77
CA THR A 301 -7.44 -6.99 -3.81
C THR A 301 -6.00 -7.02 -4.32
N LEU A 302 -5.04 -7.40 -3.48
CA LEU A 302 -3.62 -7.41 -3.89
C LEU A 302 -3.34 -8.38 -5.05
N PRO A 303 -3.87 -9.63 -5.07
CA PRO A 303 -3.59 -10.54 -6.18
C PRO A 303 -4.12 -9.99 -7.51
N LEU A 304 -5.32 -9.39 -7.49
CA LEU A 304 -5.95 -8.79 -8.67
C LEU A 304 -5.17 -7.56 -9.15
N THR A 305 -4.82 -6.65 -8.23
CA THR A 305 -4.12 -5.41 -8.57
C THR A 305 -2.70 -5.69 -9.06
N CYS A 306 -1.92 -6.51 -8.35
CA CYS A 306 -0.55 -6.86 -8.73
C CYS A 306 -0.48 -7.55 -10.09
N THR A 307 -1.40 -8.49 -10.39
CA THR A 307 -1.47 -9.17 -11.70
C THR A 307 -1.90 -8.22 -12.81
N ALA A 308 -2.88 -7.35 -12.57
CA ALA A 308 -3.34 -6.39 -13.56
C ALA A 308 -2.26 -5.36 -13.93
N PHE A 309 -1.54 -4.82 -12.95
CA PHE A 309 -0.42 -3.91 -13.21
C PHE A 309 0.76 -4.61 -13.92
N ALA A 310 1.03 -5.87 -13.59
CA ALA A 310 2.04 -6.66 -14.30
C ALA A 310 1.64 -6.89 -15.78
N ALA A 311 0.39 -7.28 -16.04
CA ALA A 311 -0.13 -7.46 -17.40
C ALA A 311 -0.13 -6.14 -18.20
N LEU A 312 -0.45 -5.01 -17.56
CA LEU A 312 -0.37 -3.70 -18.18
C LEU A 312 1.08 -3.33 -18.51
N HIS A 313 2.04 -3.59 -17.61
CA HIS A 313 3.46 -3.34 -17.85
C HIS A 313 3.96 -4.10 -19.09
N ASP A 314 3.68 -5.40 -19.16
CA ASP A 314 4.11 -6.24 -20.29
C ASP A 314 3.55 -5.78 -21.63
N ARG A 315 2.32 -5.24 -21.64
CA ARG A 315 1.69 -4.71 -22.86
C ARG A 315 2.25 -3.36 -23.31
N LEU A 316 2.55 -2.48 -22.35
CA LEU A 316 3.10 -1.16 -22.65
C LEU A 316 4.59 -1.24 -23.01
N ARG A 317 5.26 -2.34 -22.67
CA ARG A 317 6.64 -2.58 -23.06
C ARG A 317 6.75 -2.73 -24.59
N PRO A 318 7.57 -1.91 -25.28
CA PRO A 318 7.88 -2.14 -26.68
C PRO A 318 8.46 -3.55 -26.84
N HIS A 319 7.87 -4.34 -27.75
CA HIS A 319 8.47 -5.60 -28.15
C HIS A 319 9.76 -5.24 -28.87
N ARG A 320 10.90 -5.72 -28.34
CA ARG A 320 12.11 -5.77 -29.14
C ARG A 320 11.78 -6.68 -30.31
N ALA A 321 11.71 -6.12 -31.52
CA ALA A 321 11.97 -6.91 -32.71
C ALA A 321 13.35 -7.55 -32.47
N ALA A 322 13.36 -8.87 -32.39
CA ALA A 322 14.59 -9.63 -32.53
C ALA A 322 14.99 -9.58 -34.00
#